data_AF-A0A5E8BB94-F1
#
_entry.id   AF-A0A5E8BB94-F1
#
_cell.length_a   1.000
_cell.length_b   1.000
_cell.length_c   1.000
_cell.angle_alpha   90.00
_cell.angle_beta   90.00
_cell.angle_gamma   90.00
#
_symmetry.space_group_name_H-M   'P 1'
#
loop_
_entity.id
_entity.type
_entity.pdbx_description
1 polymer ?
#
loop_
_entity_poly.entity_id
_entity_poly.type
_entity_poly.pdbx_seq_one_letter_code
_entity_poly.pdbx_strand_id
1 'polypeptide(L)'
;MQISLSYIHILLVVWFLALYYGERIYPRSAISACRWPKDKDWPSDVHPARIALVADPQLIDDHTYPSRNWIFQRISEFIVDVYLRRNWVYINSVLDPDANIFLGDLFDGGREWSDNVWYKEYERWNRIFTKPPYKRTIMSLPGNHDIGYGNTIVYHALERFSMYFGEPSSTVDIGNHTLVLLDTISMLNTENKTVYSKPYDFLNRIINTPDFYNQSPRILLSHVPLFRDPKHPCGRHRESKKPLPYVKGYQYQTMASPELSQTILNALRPAAVFSGDDHDACYVVHNYTISSSNDGTSLENQPTASASEYTAKSISMAMGIGHPGIQLLTLYHDTSDPKYNPQTPSYATRICLMPNPFRAFVLYISLIGLTVSLSVLINFLPEIFPSTVHAILTRRRPLYSSVPYSPDSSPESSPTLHPVSGGLLPSYASEITKQSTARAATTTATSRLSSSSSSPSASPEVPVRKTVTFALDESHNSRNANFTALWRRMRRKMAQRSSWKVVGKELAYIAIPTFLYFFFLSRSIYNE
;
A
#
# COMPACT_ATOMS: atom_id res chain seq x y z
N MET A 1 28.96 33.28 10.49
CA MET A 1 28.67 31.99 11.16
C MET A 1 28.85 30.86 10.16
N GLN A 2 29.96 30.10 10.20
CA GLN A 2 30.16 28.95 9.30
C GLN A 2 29.36 27.75 9.80
N ILE A 3 28.39 27.28 8.99
CA ILE A 3 27.65 26.04 9.25
C ILE A 3 28.47 24.88 8.67
N SER A 4 29.15 24.12 9.52
CA SER A 4 29.84 22.89 9.12
C SER A 4 28.86 21.70 9.18
N LEU A 5 28.39 21.23 8.03
CA LEU A 5 27.60 20.00 7.96
C LEU A 5 28.49 18.77 8.22
N SER A 6 28.19 18.01 9.27
CA SER A 6 28.69 16.64 9.42
C SER A 6 27.88 15.68 8.52
N TYR A 7 28.38 14.45 8.33
CA TYR A 7 27.69 13.45 7.49
C TYR A 7 26.26 13.14 7.96
N ILE A 8 25.99 13.26 9.26
CA ILE A 8 24.67 13.09 9.88
C ILE A 8 23.68 14.15 9.36
N HIS A 9 24.11 15.41 9.20
CA HIS A 9 23.27 16.48 8.66
C HIS A 9 22.97 16.24 7.18
N ILE A 10 23.95 15.74 6.41
CA ILE A 10 23.74 15.36 5.00
C ILE A 10 22.72 14.22 4.90
N LEU A 11 22.86 13.17 5.73
CA LEU A 11 21.91 12.06 5.77
C LEU A 11 20.51 12.51 6.18
N LEU A 12 20.36 13.42 7.15
CA LEU A 12 19.06 14.01 7.52
C LEU A 12 18.41 14.76 6.35
N VAL A 13 19.17 15.57 5.60
CA VAL A 13 18.66 16.25 4.40
C VAL A 13 18.24 15.25 3.33
N VAL A 14 19.05 14.22 3.06
CA VAL A 14 18.69 13.14 2.12
C VAL A 14 17.43 12.40 2.56
N TRP A 15 17.28 12.12 3.87
CA TRP A 15 16.08 11.50 4.44
C TRP A 15 14.83 12.36 4.29
N PHE A 16 14.92 13.67 4.59
CA PHE A 16 13.78 14.58 4.40
C PHE A 16 13.39 14.73 2.93
N LEU A 17 14.37 14.83 2.02
CA LEU A 17 14.09 14.86 0.58
C LEU A 17 13.48 13.54 0.07
N ALA A 18 13.98 12.39 0.53
CA ALA A 18 13.46 11.08 0.15
C ALA A 18 12.02 10.85 0.66
N LEU A 19 11.74 11.23 1.92
CA LEU A 19 10.38 11.19 2.49
C LEU A 19 9.44 12.16 1.77
N TYR A 20 9.84 13.41 1.54
CA TYR A 20 9.00 14.35 0.81
C TYR A 20 8.72 13.89 -0.63
N TYR A 21 9.73 13.29 -1.29
CA TYR A 21 9.56 12.68 -2.60
C TYR A 21 8.57 11.50 -2.57
N GLY A 22 8.77 10.51 -1.69
CA GLY A 22 7.93 9.31 -1.63
C GLY A 22 6.51 9.56 -1.10
N GLU A 23 6.36 10.47 -0.14
CA GLU A 23 5.06 10.79 0.45
C GLU A 23 4.28 11.84 -0.34
N ARG A 24 4.94 12.80 -1.00
CA ARG A 24 4.24 13.91 -1.70
C ARG A 24 4.44 13.91 -3.21
N ILE A 25 5.69 13.97 -3.70
CA ILE A 25 5.96 14.19 -5.14
C ILE A 25 5.55 12.98 -5.99
N TYR A 26 6.01 11.77 -5.63
CA TYR A 26 5.78 10.56 -6.42
C TYR A 26 4.29 10.22 -6.57
N PRO A 27 3.47 10.22 -5.50
CA PRO A 27 2.04 9.94 -5.61
C PRO A 27 1.28 10.97 -6.44
N ARG A 28 1.54 12.26 -6.20
CA ARG A 28 0.98 13.36 -7.00
C ARG A 28 1.36 13.24 -8.48
N SER A 29 2.62 12.89 -8.77
CA SER A 29 3.15 12.72 -10.12
C SER A 29 2.48 11.55 -10.85
N ALA A 30 2.33 10.39 -10.21
CA ALA A 30 1.66 9.23 -10.79
C ALA A 30 0.21 9.56 -11.18
N ILE A 31 -0.54 10.23 -10.30
CA ILE A 31 -1.92 10.64 -10.57
C ILE A 31 -1.97 11.72 -11.66
N SER A 32 -1.04 12.69 -11.68
CA SER A 32 -0.95 13.71 -12.75
C SER A 32 -0.62 13.15 -14.15
N ALA A 33 -0.07 11.94 -14.24
CA ALA A 33 0.20 11.27 -15.50
C ALA A 33 -1.07 10.65 -16.12
N CYS A 34 -2.11 10.41 -15.32
CA CYS A 34 -3.41 10.02 -15.82
C CYS A 34 -4.05 11.17 -16.60
N ARG A 35 -4.72 10.82 -17.71
CA ARG A 35 -5.46 11.76 -18.55
C ARG A 35 -6.89 11.27 -18.65
N TRP A 36 -7.85 12.18 -18.52
CA TRP A 36 -9.24 11.89 -18.83
C TRP A 36 -9.33 11.32 -20.26
N PRO A 37 -10.04 10.21 -20.47
CA PRO A 37 -10.35 9.75 -21.82
C PRO A 37 -11.20 10.80 -22.55
N LYS A 38 -11.20 10.75 -23.87
CA LYS A 38 -12.08 11.52 -24.73
C LYS A 38 -12.23 10.71 -26.01
N ASP A 39 -13.43 10.64 -26.57
CA ASP A 39 -13.57 10.12 -27.93
C ASP A 39 -12.94 11.10 -28.92
N LYS A 40 -12.41 10.57 -30.03
CA LYS A 40 -11.87 11.39 -31.13
C LYS A 40 -12.96 12.08 -31.92
N ASP A 41 -14.16 11.48 -31.95
CA ASP A 41 -15.29 11.97 -32.74
C ASP A 41 -16.08 13.06 -32.00
N TRP A 42 -15.78 13.32 -30.72
CA TRP A 42 -16.38 14.42 -29.97
C TRP A 42 -15.76 15.78 -30.33
N PRO A 43 -16.55 16.87 -30.41
CA PRO A 43 -16.06 18.22 -30.73
C PRO A 43 -14.89 18.65 -29.83
N SER A 44 -13.97 19.47 -30.34
CA SER A 44 -12.74 19.82 -29.59
C SER A 44 -13.02 20.69 -28.36
N ASP A 45 -14.05 21.51 -28.45
CA ASP A 45 -14.52 22.54 -27.51
C ASP A 45 -15.47 22.03 -26.41
N VAL A 46 -16.01 20.81 -26.51
CA VAL A 46 -16.93 20.31 -25.49
C VAL A 46 -16.22 19.88 -24.20
N HIS A 47 -16.90 20.14 -23.08
CA HIS A 47 -16.50 19.71 -21.74
C HIS A 47 -17.28 18.45 -21.34
N PRO A 48 -16.75 17.23 -21.58
CA PRO A 48 -17.40 16.00 -21.13
C PRO A 48 -17.41 15.94 -19.60
N ALA A 49 -18.49 15.41 -19.03
CA ALA A 49 -18.56 15.16 -17.59
C ALA A 49 -17.58 14.05 -17.19
N ARG A 50 -16.83 14.26 -16.10
CA ARG A 50 -15.72 13.41 -15.66
C ARG A 50 -16.06 12.68 -14.37
N ILE A 51 -15.97 11.36 -14.39
CA ILE A 51 -16.34 10.51 -13.27
C ILE A 51 -15.16 9.60 -12.90
N ALA A 52 -14.75 9.65 -11.64
CA ALA A 52 -13.84 8.67 -11.06
C ALA A 52 -14.65 7.54 -10.44
N LEU A 53 -14.56 6.34 -11.02
CA LEU A 53 -15.14 5.12 -10.45
C LEU A 53 -14.08 4.42 -9.59
N VAL A 54 -14.42 4.16 -8.34
CA VAL A 54 -13.50 3.64 -7.31
C VAL A 54 -14.02 2.29 -6.82
N ALA A 55 -13.28 1.21 -7.08
CA ALA A 55 -13.65 -0.13 -6.63
C ALA A 55 -12.82 -0.59 -5.43
N ASP A 56 -13.44 -1.46 -4.63
CA ASP A 56 -12.85 -2.26 -3.56
C ASP A 56 -11.78 -1.53 -2.71
N PRO A 57 -12.08 -0.40 -2.04
CA PRO A 57 -11.14 0.20 -1.10
C PRO A 57 -10.86 -0.71 0.09
N GLN A 58 -11.84 -1.53 0.48
CA GLN A 58 -11.79 -2.59 1.50
C GLN A 58 -10.94 -2.16 2.69
N LEU A 59 -11.50 -1.23 3.46
CA LEU A 59 -10.84 -0.65 4.62
C LEU A 59 -10.48 -1.76 5.62
N ILE A 60 -9.19 -2.13 5.65
CA ILE A 60 -8.72 -3.31 6.38
C ILE A 60 -8.86 -3.17 7.89
N ASP A 61 -9.06 -4.30 8.56
CA ASP A 61 -9.35 -4.41 9.99
C ASP A 61 -8.95 -5.78 10.56
N ASP A 62 -9.36 -6.07 11.80
CA ASP A 62 -9.04 -7.31 12.50
C ASP A 62 -9.57 -8.58 11.76
N HIS A 63 -10.58 -8.47 10.88
CA HIS A 63 -11.07 -9.58 10.03
C HIS A 63 -10.19 -9.85 8.78
N THR A 64 -9.44 -8.86 8.29
CA THR A 64 -8.55 -9.03 7.13
C THR A 64 -7.45 -10.06 7.39
N TYR A 65 -6.91 -10.06 8.60
CA TYR A 65 -5.79 -10.92 9.00
C TYR A 65 -6.00 -11.48 10.42
N PRO A 66 -6.95 -12.42 10.62
CA PRO A 66 -7.40 -12.83 11.96
C PRO A 66 -6.33 -13.54 12.82
N SER A 67 -5.21 -13.95 12.22
CA SER A 67 -4.04 -14.52 12.90
C SER A 67 -2.91 -13.51 13.16
N ARG A 68 -3.07 -12.24 12.77
CA ARG A 68 -2.06 -11.19 12.92
C ARG A 68 -2.11 -10.61 14.33
N ASN A 69 -0.94 -10.39 14.92
CA ASN A 69 -0.83 -9.69 16.20
C ASN A 69 -1.35 -8.24 16.05
N TRP A 70 -2.16 -7.79 17.00
CA TRP A 70 -2.83 -6.49 17.00
C TRP A 70 -1.90 -5.29 16.70
N ILE A 71 -0.63 -5.32 17.14
CA ILE A 71 0.33 -4.24 16.86
C ILE A 71 0.62 -4.16 15.35
N PHE A 72 0.88 -5.29 14.71
CA PHE A 72 1.12 -5.34 13.27
C PHE A 72 -0.15 -5.06 12.47
N GLN A 73 -1.31 -5.40 13.01
CA GLN A 73 -2.61 -5.05 12.42
C GLN A 73 -2.80 -3.52 12.40
N ARG A 74 -2.63 -2.83 13.53
CA ARG A 74 -2.70 -1.35 13.62
C ARG A 74 -1.66 -0.63 12.75
N ILE A 75 -0.47 -1.20 12.59
CA ILE A 75 0.54 -0.69 11.64
C ILE A 75 0.08 -0.88 10.18
N SER A 76 -0.60 -1.99 9.87
CA SER A 76 -1.13 -2.27 8.54
C SER A 76 -2.25 -1.27 8.20
N GLU A 77 -3.22 -1.10 9.10
CA GLU A 77 -4.30 -0.10 9.03
C GLU A 77 -3.73 1.28 8.73
N PHE A 78 -2.79 1.76 9.56
CA PHE A 78 -2.17 3.07 9.36
C PHE A 78 -1.49 3.24 8.00
N ILE A 79 -0.79 2.20 7.51
CA ILE A 79 -0.13 2.25 6.19
C ILE A 79 -1.15 2.34 5.06
N VAL A 80 -2.21 1.52 5.11
CA VAL A 80 -3.26 1.49 4.09
C VAL A 80 -4.08 2.78 4.12
N ASP A 81 -4.44 3.29 5.31
CA ASP A 81 -5.17 4.55 5.49
C ASP A 81 -4.42 5.73 4.88
N VAL A 82 -3.12 5.87 5.16
CA VAL A 82 -2.30 6.97 4.64
C VAL A 82 -2.07 6.84 3.13
N TYR A 83 -2.04 5.62 2.59
CA TYR A 83 -2.02 5.39 1.14
C TYR A 83 -3.35 5.79 0.48
N LEU A 84 -4.48 5.30 0.99
CA LEU A 84 -5.82 5.62 0.50
C LEU A 84 -6.13 7.12 0.59
N ARG A 85 -5.90 7.75 1.76
CA ARG A 85 -6.13 9.19 1.98
C ARG A 85 -5.36 10.05 0.98
N ARG A 86 -4.06 9.76 0.83
CA ARG A 86 -3.16 10.49 -0.06
C ARG A 86 -3.58 10.39 -1.52
N ASN A 87 -3.94 9.20 -1.97
CA ASN A 87 -4.43 9.00 -3.33
C ASN A 87 -5.77 9.70 -3.52
N TRP A 88 -6.69 9.63 -2.55
CA TRP A 88 -7.97 10.35 -2.58
C TRP A 88 -7.81 11.88 -2.70
N VAL A 89 -6.90 12.48 -1.90
CA VAL A 89 -6.57 13.91 -1.98
C VAL A 89 -6.03 14.28 -3.36
N TYR A 90 -5.12 13.48 -3.94
CA TYR A 90 -4.57 13.78 -5.26
C TYR A 90 -5.51 13.47 -6.42
N ILE A 91 -6.40 12.46 -6.32
CA ILE A 91 -7.48 12.26 -7.30
C ILE A 91 -8.31 13.54 -7.39
N ASN A 92 -8.76 14.07 -6.25
CA ASN A 92 -9.64 15.23 -6.23
C ASN A 92 -8.93 16.57 -6.47
N SER A 93 -7.66 16.73 -6.11
CA SER A 93 -6.88 17.97 -6.31
C SER A 93 -6.02 18.01 -7.59
N VAL A 94 -5.95 16.93 -8.36
CA VAL A 94 -5.14 16.85 -9.59
C VAL A 94 -5.94 16.36 -10.80
N LEU A 95 -6.80 15.34 -10.65
CA LEU A 95 -7.69 14.91 -11.73
C LEU A 95 -8.98 15.73 -11.76
N ASP A 96 -9.41 16.24 -10.61
CA ASP A 96 -10.60 17.10 -10.45
C ASP A 96 -11.85 16.50 -11.14
N PRO A 97 -12.29 15.28 -10.75
CA PRO A 97 -13.51 14.68 -11.27
C PRO A 97 -14.74 15.51 -10.90
N ASP A 98 -15.77 15.51 -11.73
CA ASP A 98 -17.07 16.15 -11.43
C ASP A 98 -17.89 15.30 -10.45
N ALA A 99 -17.71 13.98 -10.53
CA ALA A 99 -18.26 13.03 -9.57
C ALA A 99 -17.27 11.90 -9.23
N ASN A 100 -17.32 11.44 -7.98
CA ASN A 100 -16.74 10.18 -7.55
C ASN A 100 -17.86 9.18 -7.27
N ILE A 101 -17.74 7.94 -7.73
CA ILE A 101 -18.71 6.87 -7.46
C ILE A 101 -17.95 5.62 -7.02
N PHE A 102 -18.34 5.06 -5.88
CA PHE A 102 -17.77 3.82 -5.36
C PHE A 102 -18.56 2.61 -5.88
N LEU A 103 -17.85 1.53 -6.20
CA LEU A 103 -18.39 0.29 -6.77
C LEU A 103 -18.48 -0.85 -5.75
N GLY A 104 -18.85 -0.54 -4.50
CA GLY A 104 -18.93 -1.50 -3.40
C GLY A 104 -17.62 -1.76 -2.67
N ASP A 105 -17.73 -2.63 -1.66
CA ASP A 105 -16.68 -3.10 -0.77
C ASP A 105 -15.89 -1.95 -0.11
N LEU A 106 -16.63 -1.09 0.57
CA LEU A 106 -16.08 0.05 1.30
C LEU A 106 -15.24 -0.43 2.50
N PHE A 107 -15.74 -1.46 3.19
CA PHE A 107 -15.10 -2.10 4.34
C PHE A 107 -14.73 -3.55 4.04
N ASP A 108 -13.77 -4.12 4.76
CA ASP A 108 -13.50 -5.56 4.71
C ASP A 108 -14.38 -6.34 5.73
N GLY A 109 -14.49 -5.85 6.96
CA GLY A 109 -15.38 -6.40 8.01
C GLY A 109 -16.80 -5.82 8.06
N GLY A 110 -17.26 -5.09 7.04
CA GLY A 110 -18.49 -4.26 7.08
C GLY A 110 -19.77 -4.97 7.56
N ARG A 111 -19.97 -6.22 7.12
CA ARG A 111 -21.09 -7.09 7.53
C ARG A 111 -20.89 -7.77 8.89
N GLU A 112 -19.65 -7.97 9.32
CA GLU A 112 -19.28 -8.77 10.50
C GLU A 112 -19.40 -7.98 11.81
N TRP A 113 -19.33 -6.65 11.73
CA TRP A 113 -19.30 -5.78 12.92
C TRP A 113 -20.67 -5.51 13.57
N SER A 114 -20.64 -5.40 14.91
CA SER A 114 -21.66 -4.69 15.69
C SER A 114 -21.58 -3.18 15.45
N ASP A 115 -22.69 -2.46 15.67
CA ASP A 115 -22.81 -1.05 15.29
C ASP A 115 -21.77 -0.13 15.92
N ASN A 116 -21.34 -0.41 17.16
CA ASN A 116 -20.34 0.39 17.87
C ASN A 116 -18.92 0.21 17.29
N VAL A 117 -18.63 -0.93 16.67
CA VAL A 117 -17.39 -1.12 15.89
C VAL A 117 -17.57 -0.50 14.52
N TRP A 118 -18.66 -0.83 13.82
CA TRP A 118 -18.98 -0.31 12.49
C TRP A 118 -18.97 1.22 12.43
N TYR A 119 -19.52 1.91 13.44
CA TYR A 119 -19.55 3.37 13.49
C TYR A 119 -18.15 4.00 13.56
N LYS A 120 -17.19 3.39 14.25
CA LYS A 120 -15.80 3.88 14.32
C LYS A 120 -15.08 3.72 13.00
N GLU A 121 -15.39 2.64 12.28
CA GLU A 121 -14.88 2.39 10.94
C GLU A 121 -15.56 3.31 9.92
N TYR A 122 -16.85 3.64 10.08
CA TYR A 122 -17.53 4.69 9.33
C TYR A 122 -16.91 6.09 9.59
N GLU A 123 -16.53 6.43 10.82
CA GLU A 123 -15.77 7.66 11.07
C GLU A 123 -14.39 7.62 10.41
N ARG A 124 -13.69 6.47 10.43
CA ARG A 124 -12.39 6.27 9.76
C ARG A 124 -12.52 6.44 8.24
N TRP A 125 -13.54 5.84 7.65
CA TRP A 125 -13.93 5.99 6.25
C TRP A 125 -14.10 7.47 5.89
N ASN A 126 -14.90 8.21 6.63
CA ASN A 126 -15.16 9.64 6.35
C ASN A 126 -13.91 10.52 6.54
N ARG A 127 -12.95 10.15 7.41
CA ARG A 127 -11.65 10.83 7.52
C ARG A 127 -10.74 10.56 6.31
N ILE A 128 -10.80 9.38 5.73
CA ILE A 128 -10.00 8.99 4.55
C ILE A 128 -10.62 9.60 3.29
N PHE A 129 -11.88 9.26 3.02
CA PHE A 129 -12.64 9.60 1.81
C PHE A 129 -13.55 10.83 2.03
N THR A 130 -12.97 11.94 2.53
CA THR A 130 -13.71 13.21 2.73
C THR A 130 -14.33 13.67 1.41
N LYS A 131 -15.64 13.96 1.41
CA LYS A 131 -16.36 14.43 0.22
C LYS A 131 -15.81 15.82 -0.20
N PRO A 132 -15.29 15.99 -1.44
CA PRO A 132 -14.80 17.29 -1.90
C PRO A 132 -15.94 18.31 -2.00
N PRO A 133 -15.70 19.59 -1.71
CA PRO A 133 -16.73 20.62 -1.83
C PRO A 133 -17.20 20.76 -3.28
N TYR A 134 -18.51 20.95 -3.46
CA TYR A 134 -19.17 21.13 -4.76
C TYR A 134 -19.07 19.96 -5.76
N LYS A 135 -18.48 18.82 -5.40
CA LYS A 135 -18.41 17.60 -6.24
C LYS A 135 -19.35 16.52 -5.71
N ARG A 136 -20.01 15.77 -6.60
CA ARG A 136 -20.85 14.63 -6.18
C ARG A 136 -19.95 13.48 -5.72
N THR A 137 -20.27 12.86 -4.58
CA THR A 137 -19.57 11.66 -4.09
C THR A 137 -20.61 10.64 -3.65
N ILE A 138 -20.70 9.55 -4.40
CA ILE A 138 -21.73 8.52 -4.27
C ILE A 138 -21.08 7.24 -3.75
N MET A 139 -21.58 6.75 -2.62
CA MET A 139 -21.04 5.60 -1.89
C MET A 139 -22.13 4.57 -1.61
N SER A 140 -23.30 4.70 -2.24
CA SER A 140 -24.49 3.92 -1.93
C SER A 140 -24.53 2.53 -2.56
N LEU A 141 -23.60 2.15 -3.44
CA LEU A 141 -23.54 0.78 -3.95
C LEU A 141 -22.72 -0.08 -2.96
N PRO A 142 -23.32 -1.09 -2.31
CA PRO A 142 -22.60 -2.00 -1.41
C PRO A 142 -21.86 -3.08 -2.17
N GLY A 143 -20.83 -3.65 -1.54
CA GLY A 143 -20.26 -4.94 -1.92
C GLY A 143 -20.57 -6.06 -0.92
N ASN A 144 -20.08 -7.26 -1.18
CA ASN A 144 -20.37 -8.43 -0.34
C ASN A 144 -19.65 -8.39 1.01
N HIS A 145 -18.59 -7.59 1.19
CA HIS A 145 -17.99 -7.30 2.49
C HIS A 145 -18.80 -6.27 3.29
N ASP A 146 -19.58 -5.43 2.63
CA ASP A 146 -20.48 -4.47 3.30
C ASP A 146 -21.77 -5.13 3.85
N ILE A 147 -22.40 -6.01 3.07
CA ILE A 147 -23.76 -6.55 3.37
C ILE A 147 -23.91 -8.08 3.40
N GLY A 148 -22.88 -8.84 3.01
CA GLY A 148 -22.97 -10.28 2.76
C GLY A 148 -23.46 -10.62 1.34
N TYR A 149 -23.75 -11.89 1.05
CA TYR A 149 -24.01 -12.35 -0.34
C TYR A 149 -25.28 -13.19 -0.50
N GLY A 150 -26.17 -12.82 -1.44
CA GLY A 150 -27.36 -13.59 -1.82
C GLY A 150 -28.20 -14.03 -0.61
N ASN A 151 -28.49 -15.33 -0.51
CA ASN A 151 -29.26 -15.91 0.61
C ASN A 151 -28.58 -15.72 1.99
N THR A 152 -27.27 -15.45 2.01
CA THR A 152 -26.47 -15.22 3.23
C THR A 152 -26.25 -13.74 3.57
N ILE A 153 -26.97 -12.82 2.94
CA ILE A 153 -26.99 -11.39 3.30
C ILE A 153 -27.32 -11.19 4.78
N VAL A 154 -26.52 -10.36 5.45
CA VAL A 154 -26.75 -9.94 6.83
C VAL A 154 -27.74 -8.77 6.78
N TYR A 155 -29.04 -9.06 6.93
CA TYR A 155 -30.12 -8.08 6.76
C TYR A 155 -29.89 -6.77 7.55
N HIS A 156 -29.40 -6.87 8.79
CA HIS A 156 -29.06 -5.71 9.62
C HIS A 156 -27.91 -4.86 9.05
N ALA A 157 -26.90 -5.49 8.43
CA ALA A 157 -25.82 -4.78 7.77
C ALA A 157 -26.31 -4.06 6.50
N LEU A 158 -27.23 -4.67 5.74
CA LEU A 158 -27.90 -4.04 4.60
C LEU A 158 -28.72 -2.79 5.03
N GLU A 159 -29.52 -2.88 6.09
CA GLU A 159 -30.27 -1.73 6.60
C GLU A 159 -29.34 -0.62 7.11
N ARG A 160 -28.31 -0.98 7.89
CA ARG A 160 -27.29 -0.04 8.38
C ARG A 160 -26.52 0.64 7.24
N PHE A 161 -26.09 -0.12 6.23
CA PHE A 161 -25.41 0.44 5.06
C PHE A 161 -26.32 1.44 4.34
N SER A 162 -27.57 1.05 4.06
CA SER A 162 -28.56 1.89 3.38
C SER A 162 -28.83 3.20 4.15
N MET A 163 -28.92 3.13 5.48
CA MET A 163 -29.14 4.30 6.34
C MET A 163 -28.01 5.34 6.28
N TYR A 164 -26.75 4.90 6.16
CA TYR A 164 -25.57 5.78 6.26
C TYR A 164 -24.98 6.19 4.90
N PHE A 165 -25.18 5.39 3.86
CA PHE A 165 -24.64 5.63 2.51
C PHE A 165 -25.71 5.95 1.46
N GLY A 166 -26.97 5.63 1.71
CA GLY A 166 -28.10 5.79 0.79
C GLY A 166 -28.55 4.47 0.16
N GLU A 167 -29.65 4.51 -0.59
CA GLU A 167 -30.29 3.32 -1.17
C GLU A 167 -29.35 2.55 -2.13
N PRO A 168 -29.15 1.22 -1.91
CA PRO A 168 -28.32 0.34 -2.74
C PRO A 168 -28.63 0.34 -4.23
N SER A 169 -29.90 0.52 -4.60
CA SER A 169 -30.34 0.63 -5.98
C SER A 169 -30.94 2.02 -6.23
N SER A 170 -30.28 2.80 -7.09
CA SER A 170 -30.58 4.21 -7.32
C SER A 170 -30.13 4.66 -8.72
N THR A 171 -30.66 5.80 -9.18
CA THR A 171 -30.19 6.45 -10.42
C THR A 171 -29.50 7.77 -10.12
N VAL A 172 -28.55 8.16 -10.97
CA VAL A 172 -27.99 9.51 -10.98
C VAL A 172 -27.72 9.98 -12.41
N ASP A 173 -28.21 11.17 -12.74
CA ASP A 173 -28.00 11.77 -14.06
C ASP A 173 -26.74 12.64 -14.07
N ILE A 174 -25.81 12.32 -14.98
CA ILE A 174 -24.53 13.01 -15.16
C ILE A 174 -24.18 13.03 -16.65
N GLY A 175 -23.85 14.20 -17.20
CA GLY A 175 -23.37 14.32 -18.59
C GLY A 175 -24.35 13.79 -19.64
N ASN A 176 -25.65 14.06 -19.48
CA ASN A 176 -26.74 13.55 -20.32
C ASN A 176 -26.86 12.01 -20.38
N HIS A 177 -26.35 11.31 -19.37
CA HIS A 177 -26.54 9.86 -19.18
C HIS A 177 -27.21 9.58 -17.84
N THR A 178 -28.00 8.52 -17.77
CA THR A 178 -28.53 7.99 -16.50
C THR A 178 -27.66 6.83 -16.04
N LEU A 179 -26.95 7.02 -14.94
CA LEU A 179 -26.16 5.97 -14.30
C LEU A 179 -27.09 5.21 -13.34
N VAL A 180 -27.16 3.89 -13.50
CA VAL A 180 -28.00 2.99 -12.70
C VAL A 180 -27.10 2.21 -11.76
N LEU A 181 -27.15 2.55 -10.47
CA LEU A 181 -26.55 1.75 -9.41
C LEU A 181 -27.54 0.63 -9.08
N LEU A 182 -27.09 -0.63 -9.13
CA LEU A 182 -27.97 -1.78 -8.93
C LEU A 182 -27.35 -2.80 -7.96
N ASP A 183 -28.08 -3.09 -6.89
CA ASP A 183 -27.72 -4.11 -5.90
C ASP A 183 -28.01 -5.52 -6.45
N THR A 184 -27.10 -5.98 -7.31
CA THR A 184 -27.14 -7.32 -7.89
C THR A 184 -26.95 -8.42 -6.84
N ILE A 185 -26.36 -8.11 -5.69
CA ILE A 185 -26.13 -9.07 -4.59
C ILE A 185 -27.46 -9.42 -3.92
N SER A 186 -28.30 -8.42 -3.63
CA SER A 186 -29.66 -8.63 -3.12
C SER A 186 -30.58 -9.29 -4.14
N MET A 187 -30.40 -9.03 -5.45
CA MET A 187 -31.15 -9.72 -6.51
C MET A 187 -30.85 -11.23 -6.62
N LEU A 188 -29.70 -11.68 -6.10
CA LEU A 188 -29.31 -13.09 -6.01
C LEU A 188 -29.87 -13.79 -4.75
N ASN A 189 -30.61 -13.08 -3.89
CA ASN A 189 -31.32 -13.70 -2.79
C ASN A 189 -32.63 -14.33 -3.30
N THR A 190 -32.88 -15.60 -2.96
CA THR A 190 -34.08 -16.35 -3.35
C THR A 190 -34.98 -16.73 -2.17
N GLU A 191 -34.55 -16.45 -0.94
CA GLU A 191 -35.19 -16.91 0.31
C GLU A 191 -35.96 -15.80 1.03
N ASN A 192 -35.41 -14.58 1.05
CA ASN A 192 -35.98 -13.45 1.77
C ASN A 192 -36.50 -12.36 0.82
N LYS A 193 -37.83 -12.28 0.71
CA LYS A 193 -38.52 -11.28 -0.12
C LYS A 193 -38.20 -9.84 0.26
N THR A 194 -37.96 -9.51 1.54
CA THR A 194 -37.65 -8.13 1.94
C THR A 194 -36.26 -7.66 1.49
N VAL A 195 -35.39 -8.60 1.12
CA VAL A 195 -34.08 -8.35 0.50
C VAL A 195 -34.24 -8.25 -1.01
N TYR A 196 -34.67 -9.32 -1.68
CA TYR A 196 -34.64 -9.34 -3.14
C TYR A 196 -35.67 -8.41 -3.78
N SER A 197 -36.83 -8.15 -3.18
CA SER A 197 -37.85 -7.34 -3.88
C SER A 197 -37.38 -5.91 -4.08
N LYS A 198 -36.64 -5.30 -3.13
CA LYS A 198 -36.19 -3.90 -3.22
C LYS A 198 -35.48 -3.55 -4.54
N PRO A 199 -34.40 -4.25 -4.98
CA PRO A 199 -33.75 -3.97 -6.26
C PRO A 199 -34.61 -4.33 -7.48
N TYR A 200 -35.43 -5.40 -7.43
CA TYR A 200 -36.36 -5.72 -8.53
C TYR A 200 -37.48 -4.67 -8.66
N ASP A 201 -38.04 -4.17 -7.56
CA ASP A 201 -39.07 -3.13 -7.51
C ASP A 201 -38.50 -1.79 -8.02
N PHE A 202 -37.24 -1.48 -7.67
CA PHE A 202 -36.50 -0.36 -8.26
C PHE A 202 -36.32 -0.52 -9.78
N LEU A 203 -35.82 -1.68 -10.24
CA LEU A 203 -35.59 -1.96 -11.65
C LEU A 203 -36.89 -1.85 -12.46
N ASN A 204 -37.95 -2.50 -11.96
CA ASN A 204 -39.29 -2.44 -12.56
C ASN A 204 -39.83 -1.00 -12.62
N ARG A 205 -39.62 -0.18 -11.59
CA ARG A 205 -40.05 1.22 -11.59
C ARG A 205 -39.33 2.06 -12.65
N ILE A 206 -38.01 1.89 -12.82
CA ILE A 206 -37.27 2.69 -13.82
C ILE A 206 -37.59 2.25 -15.25
N ILE A 207 -37.68 0.95 -15.55
CA ILE A 207 -37.99 0.49 -16.93
C ILE A 207 -39.43 0.77 -17.37
N ASN A 208 -40.36 0.95 -16.42
CA ASN A 208 -41.74 1.37 -16.68
C ASN A 208 -41.92 2.91 -16.66
N THR A 209 -40.85 3.68 -16.51
CA THR A 209 -40.91 5.14 -16.66
C THR A 209 -41.14 5.48 -18.15
N PRO A 210 -42.11 6.36 -18.48
CA PRO A 210 -42.34 6.78 -19.87
C PRO A 210 -41.04 7.25 -20.53
N ASP A 211 -40.80 6.81 -21.77
CA ASP A 211 -39.60 7.14 -22.55
C ASP A 211 -38.24 6.74 -21.94
N PHE A 212 -38.17 5.86 -20.93
CA PHE A 212 -36.90 5.42 -20.29
C PHE A 212 -35.79 5.01 -21.29
N TYR A 213 -36.15 4.32 -22.39
CA TYR A 213 -35.19 3.93 -23.42
C TYR A 213 -34.75 5.07 -24.36
N ASN A 214 -35.55 6.14 -24.43
CA ASN A 214 -35.46 7.26 -25.36
C ASN A 214 -34.99 8.58 -24.71
N GLN A 215 -34.88 8.65 -23.37
CA GLN A 215 -34.47 9.86 -22.63
C GLN A 215 -32.96 10.09 -22.64
N SER A 216 -32.17 9.06 -22.30
CA SER A 216 -30.72 9.15 -22.11
C SER A 216 -30.06 7.79 -22.34
N PRO A 217 -28.79 7.73 -22.76
CA PRO A 217 -28.00 6.51 -22.69
C PRO A 217 -27.78 6.10 -21.23
N ARG A 218 -27.84 4.79 -20.96
CA ARG A 218 -27.77 4.23 -19.59
C ARG A 218 -26.42 3.57 -19.34
N ILE A 219 -25.86 3.77 -18.15
CA ILE A 219 -24.62 3.13 -17.70
C ILE A 219 -24.96 2.31 -16.45
N LEU A 220 -24.71 1.01 -16.45
CA LEU A 220 -24.92 0.15 -15.28
C LEU A 220 -23.67 0.16 -14.38
N LEU A 221 -23.87 0.35 -13.09
CA LEU A 221 -22.87 0.17 -12.05
C LEU A 221 -23.35 -0.97 -11.13
N SER A 222 -22.56 -2.04 -11.03
CA SER A 222 -22.73 -3.13 -10.06
C SER A 222 -21.47 -3.27 -9.21
N HIS A 223 -21.55 -3.98 -8.08
CA HIS A 223 -20.35 -4.45 -7.40
C HIS A 223 -19.87 -5.74 -8.07
N VAL A 224 -20.63 -6.84 -7.92
CA VAL A 224 -20.32 -8.12 -8.55
C VAL A 224 -20.41 -8.01 -10.09
N PRO A 225 -19.40 -8.51 -10.83
CA PRO A 225 -19.42 -8.56 -12.29
C PRO A 225 -20.60 -9.34 -12.88
N LEU A 226 -21.03 -8.98 -14.09
CA LEU A 226 -22.00 -9.79 -14.83
C LEU A 226 -21.35 -11.07 -15.37
N PHE A 227 -22.18 -12.11 -15.54
CA PHE A 227 -21.75 -13.42 -16.00
C PHE A 227 -21.02 -13.37 -17.35
N ARG A 228 -19.84 -13.98 -17.41
CA ARG A 228 -19.06 -14.21 -18.63
C ARG A 228 -18.53 -15.64 -18.64
N ASP A 229 -18.16 -16.15 -19.82
CA ASP A 229 -17.48 -17.46 -19.93
C ASP A 229 -16.21 -17.45 -19.05
N PRO A 230 -16.04 -18.39 -18.10
CA PRO A 230 -14.83 -18.52 -17.27
C PRO A 230 -13.52 -18.71 -18.05
N LYS A 231 -13.58 -18.96 -19.36
CA LYS A 231 -12.43 -19.03 -20.26
C LYS A 231 -12.13 -17.69 -20.95
N HIS A 232 -13.00 -16.68 -20.83
CA HIS A 232 -12.84 -15.41 -21.51
C HIS A 232 -11.59 -14.66 -21.01
N PRO A 233 -10.71 -14.19 -21.90
CA PRO A 233 -9.53 -13.44 -21.51
C PRO A 233 -9.90 -11.99 -21.15
N CYS A 234 -9.68 -11.62 -19.89
CA CYS A 234 -9.91 -10.27 -19.32
C CYS A 234 -9.16 -9.09 -20.00
N GLY A 235 -8.39 -9.33 -21.04
CA GLY A 235 -7.59 -8.31 -21.73
C GLY A 235 -6.28 -7.93 -21.01
N ARG A 236 -5.55 -7.01 -21.64
CA ARG A 236 -4.14 -6.69 -21.33
C ARG A 236 -3.86 -6.01 -19.98
N HIS A 237 -4.90 -5.57 -19.27
CA HIS A 237 -4.75 -4.77 -18.04
C HIS A 237 -4.87 -5.60 -16.76
N ARG A 238 -5.23 -6.89 -16.89
CA ARG A 238 -5.20 -7.86 -15.80
C ARG A 238 -3.76 -8.18 -15.40
N GLU A 239 -3.47 -8.22 -14.11
CA GLU A 239 -2.19 -8.67 -13.55
C GLU A 239 -2.17 -10.19 -13.35
N SER A 240 -3.31 -10.78 -12.97
CA SER A 240 -3.49 -12.23 -12.88
C SER A 240 -3.43 -12.90 -14.26
N LYS A 241 -2.61 -13.97 -14.36
CA LYS A 241 -2.48 -14.80 -15.57
C LYS A 241 -3.66 -15.75 -15.81
N LYS A 242 -4.61 -15.83 -14.87
CA LYS A 242 -5.79 -16.70 -14.95
C LYS A 242 -7.02 -15.86 -15.32
N PRO A 243 -7.89 -16.34 -16.23
CA PRO A 243 -9.24 -15.79 -16.39
C PRO A 243 -10.00 -15.69 -15.06
N LEU A 244 -11.07 -14.89 -15.03
CA LEU A 244 -12.01 -14.82 -13.91
C LEU A 244 -12.81 -16.13 -13.85
N PRO A 245 -12.63 -17.01 -12.84
CA PRO A 245 -13.42 -18.24 -12.74
C PRO A 245 -14.87 -17.92 -12.35
N TYR A 246 -15.81 -18.83 -12.62
CA TYR A 246 -17.16 -18.79 -12.03
C TYR A 246 -17.20 -19.75 -10.84
N VAL A 247 -17.06 -19.21 -9.64
CA VAL A 247 -17.01 -19.97 -8.38
C VAL A 247 -17.82 -19.29 -7.30
N LYS A 248 -18.42 -20.11 -6.43
CA LYS A 248 -19.17 -19.68 -5.25
C LYS A 248 -18.49 -20.20 -3.99
N GLY A 249 -18.36 -19.33 -3.00
CA GLY A 249 -17.85 -19.66 -1.67
C GLY A 249 -18.81 -19.21 -0.57
N TYR A 250 -18.28 -19.13 0.64
CA TYR A 250 -18.98 -18.50 1.77
C TYR A 250 -18.93 -16.98 1.61
N GLN A 251 -20.10 -16.31 1.60
CA GLN A 251 -20.24 -14.85 1.48
C GLN A 251 -19.64 -14.22 0.19
N TYR A 252 -19.39 -14.99 -0.87
CA TYR A 252 -19.03 -14.45 -2.19
C TYR A 252 -19.38 -15.41 -3.34
N GLN A 253 -19.51 -14.85 -4.54
CA GLN A 253 -19.40 -15.56 -5.80
C GLN A 253 -18.93 -14.57 -6.87
N THR A 254 -17.97 -14.97 -7.69
CA THR A 254 -17.14 -14.10 -8.55
C THR A 254 -17.86 -13.41 -9.72
N MET A 255 -19.12 -13.78 -10.00
CA MET A 255 -19.98 -13.16 -11.00
C MET A 255 -21.44 -13.43 -10.65
N ALA A 256 -22.34 -12.53 -11.07
CA ALA A 256 -23.78 -12.77 -11.09
C ALA A 256 -24.15 -14.03 -11.91
N SER A 257 -25.37 -14.56 -11.72
CA SER A 257 -25.82 -15.72 -12.51
C SER A 257 -26.03 -15.35 -13.98
N PRO A 258 -25.96 -16.32 -14.92
CA PRO A 258 -26.27 -16.08 -16.33
C PRO A 258 -27.67 -15.46 -16.53
N GLU A 259 -28.65 -15.96 -15.79
CA GLU A 259 -30.07 -15.58 -15.90
C GLU A 259 -30.31 -14.16 -15.37
N LEU A 260 -29.71 -13.83 -14.22
CA LEU A 260 -29.76 -12.47 -13.67
C LEU A 260 -29.06 -11.47 -14.60
N SER A 261 -27.90 -11.84 -15.13
CA SER A 261 -27.13 -10.99 -16.05
C SER A 261 -27.93 -10.66 -17.31
N GLN A 262 -28.56 -11.66 -17.94
CA GLN A 262 -29.42 -11.45 -19.10
C GLN A 262 -30.68 -10.65 -18.75
N THR A 263 -31.27 -10.87 -17.57
CA THR A 263 -32.43 -10.09 -17.10
C THR A 263 -32.09 -8.61 -16.97
N ILE A 264 -30.95 -8.28 -16.36
CA ILE A 264 -30.48 -6.89 -16.20
C ILE A 264 -30.15 -6.26 -17.55
N LEU A 265 -29.41 -6.97 -18.42
CA LEU A 265 -29.03 -6.46 -19.74
C LEU A 265 -30.24 -6.16 -20.63
N ASN A 266 -31.20 -7.10 -20.70
CA ASN A 266 -32.42 -6.94 -21.49
C ASN A 266 -33.32 -5.80 -20.97
N ALA A 267 -33.38 -5.63 -19.64
CA ALA A 267 -34.17 -4.59 -18.99
C ALA A 267 -33.55 -3.19 -19.10
N LEU A 268 -32.24 -3.05 -18.89
CA LEU A 268 -31.58 -1.73 -18.87
C LEU A 268 -31.08 -1.28 -20.23
N ARG A 269 -30.78 -2.20 -21.15
CA ARG A 269 -30.14 -1.92 -22.45
C ARG A 269 -28.99 -0.90 -22.33
N PRO A 270 -27.97 -1.18 -21.48
CA PRO A 270 -26.94 -0.20 -21.13
C PRO A 270 -25.90 -0.04 -22.24
N ALA A 271 -25.32 1.15 -22.38
CA ALA A 271 -24.20 1.41 -23.27
C ALA A 271 -22.87 0.85 -22.72
N ALA A 272 -22.75 0.80 -21.38
CA ALA A 272 -21.62 0.21 -20.67
C ALA A 272 -22.04 -0.34 -19.30
N VAL A 273 -21.22 -1.24 -18.77
CA VAL A 273 -21.29 -1.77 -17.41
C VAL A 273 -19.95 -1.54 -16.71
N PHE A 274 -19.97 -1.17 -15.42
CA PHE A 274 -18.77 -1.10 -14.59
C PHE A 274 -18.97 -1.88 -13.29
N SER A 275 -17.98 -2.69 -12.91
CA SER A 275 -18.02 -3.61 -11.75
C SER A 275 -16.73 -3.56 -10.90
N GLY A 276 -16.77 -4.14 -9.69
CA GLY A 276 -15.64 -4.35 -8.76
C GLY A 276 -15.42 -5.85 -8.46
N ASP A 277 -15.27 -6.23 -7.18
CA ASP A 277 -15.21 -7.61 -6.63
C ASP A 277 -13.97 -8.46 -7.04
N ASP A 278 -13.58 -8.50 -8.32
CA ASP A 278 -12.40 -9.27 -8.78
C ASP A 278 -11.06 -8.60 -8.41
N HIS A 279 -11.09 -7.36 -7.88
CA HIS A 279 -9.97 -6.48 -7.51
C HIS A 279 -8.98 -6.14 -8.64
N ASP A 280 -8.97 -6.89 -9.74
CA ASP A 280 -8.10 -6.77 -10.91
C ASP A 280 -8.91 -6.43 -12.16
N ALA A 281 -8.25 -5.89 -13.18
CA ALA A 281 -8.96 -5.44 -14.36
C ALA A 281 -9.50 -6.65 -15.15
N CYS A 282 -10.74 -6.54 -15.58
CA CYS A 282 -11.29 -7.46 -16.56
C CYS A 282 -12.23 -6.74 -17.54
N TYR A 283 -12.20 -7.15 -18.79
CA TYR A 283 -13.04 -6.63 -19.87
C TYR A 283 -13.77 -7.78 -20.55
N VAL A 284 -15.04 -7.56 -20.88
CA VAL A 284 -15.86 -8.46 -21.71
C VAL A 284 -16.89 -7.63 -22.48
N VAL A 285 -17.35 -8.15 -23.62
CA VAL A 285 -18.53 -7.63 -24.33
C VAL A 285 -19.67 -8.63 -24.13
N HIS A 286 -20.76 -8.16 -23.54
CA HIS A 286 -22.00 -8.92 -23.41
C HIS A 286 -22.84 -8.75 -24.65
N ASN A 287 -23.33 -9.85 -25.22
CA ASN A 287 -24.35 -9.84 -26.27
C ASN A 287 -25.67 -10.33 -25.66
N TYR A 288 -26.76 -9.63 -25.97
CA TYR A 288 -28.09 -9.90 -25.40
C TYR A 288 -29.20 -9.58 -26.41
N THR A 289 -30.38 -10.18 -26.22
CA THR A 289 -31.53 -10.06 -27.14
C THR A 289 -32.52 -9.05 -26.60
N ILE A 290 -32.82 -8.02 -27.39
CA ILE A 290 -33.86 -7.06 -27.03
C ILE A 290 -35.22 -7.69 -27.28
N SER A 291 -35.86 -8.13 -26.20
CA SER A 291 -37.27 -8.51 -26.21
C SER A 291 -38.14 -7.28 -26.50
N SER A 292 -38.59 -7.14 -27.75
CA SER A 292 -39.63 -6.17 -28.12
C SER A 292 -40.96 -6.59 -27.50
N SER A 293 -41.45 -5.82 -26.55
CA SER A 293 -42.85 -5.88 -26.13
C SER A 293 -43.75 -5.48 -27.30
N ASN A 294 -44.60 -6.42 -27.75
CA ASN A 294 -45.62 -6.25 -28.80
C ASN A 294 -45.15 -6.29 -30.26
N ASP A 295 -44.36 -7.30 -30.66
CA ASP A 295 -44.52 -7.85 -32.02
C ASP A 295 -44.45 -9.38 -32.02
N GLY A 296 -45.24 -10.01 -32.89
CA GLY A 296 -45.35 -11.47 -33.04
C GLY A 296 -44.16 -12.11 -33.76
N THR A 297 -43.01 -11.44 -33.78
CA THR A 297 -41.79 -11.89 -34.45
C THR A 297 -41.28 -13.18 -33.82
N SER A 298 -41.00 -14.18 -34.68
CA SER A 298 -40.35 -15.41 -34.30
C SER A 298 -39.00 -15.16 -33.60
N LEU A 299 -38.60 -16.10 -32.73
CA LEU A 299 -37.33 -16.09 -31.99
C LEU A 299 -36.07 -15.87 -32.86
N GLU A 300 -36.18 -16.10 -34.16
CA GLU A 300 -35.09 -16.06 -35.15
C GLU A 300 -34.72 -14.64 -35.61
N ASN A 301 -35.59 -13.64 -35.39
CA ASN A 301 -35.42 -12.26 -35.85
C ASN A 301 -35.36 -11.20 -34.73
N GLN A 302 -35.10 -11.58 -33.48
CA GLN A 302 -35.02 -10.60 -32.39
C GLN A 302 -33.78 -9.69 -32.52
N PRO A 303 -33.94 -8.36 -32.36
CA PRO A 303 -32.81 -7.43 -32.43
C PRO A 303 -31.81 -7.70 -31.31
N THR A 304 -30.54 -7.88 -31.68
CA THR A 304 -29.45 -8.06 -30.73
C THR A 304 -28.80 -6.73 -30.39
N ALA A 305 -28.32 -6.62 -29.15
CA ALA A 305 -27.52 -5.49 -28.68
C ALA A 305 -26.32 -6.00 -27.90
N SER A 306 -25.37 -5.09 -27.64
CA SER A 306 -24.19 -5.40 -26.85
C SER A 306 -23.83 -4.28 -25.89
N ALA A 307 -23.18 -4.66 -24.78
CA ALA A 307 -22.69 -3.75 -23.76
C ALA A 307 -21.27 -4.18 -23.36
N SER A 308 -20.34 -3.22 -23.32
CA SER A 308 -19.00 -3.48 -22.80
C SER A 308 -19.02 -3.40 -21.28
N GLU A 309 -18.50 -4.42 -20.60
CA GLU A 309 -18.26 -4.38 -19.16
C GLU A 309 -16.78 -4.17 -18.85
N TYR A 310 -16.51 -3.26 -17.92
CA TYR A 310 -15.19 -3.00 -17.36
C TYR A 310 -15.22 -3.25 -15.86
N THR A 311 -14.69 -4.39 -15.44
CA THR A 311 -14.38 -4.66 -14.04
C THR A 311 -13.15 -3.83 -13.66
N ALA A 312 -13.32 -2.91 -12.71
CA ALA A 312 -12.33 -1.96 -12.26
C ALA A 312 -11.31 -2.62 -11.33
N LYS A 313 -10.13 -2.03 -11.22
CA LYS A 313 -9.12 -2.45 -10.25
C LYS A 313 -9.45 -1.85 -8.89
N SER A 314 -9.17 -2.60 -7.83
CA SER A 314 -9.16 -2.08 -6.47
C SER A 314 -8.25 -0.84 -6.37
N ILE A 315 -8.70 0.19 -5.66
CA ILE A 315 -7.85 1.34 -5.30
C ILE A 315 -6.86 0.97 -4.17
N SER A 316 -7.13 -0.11 -3.45
CA SER A 316 -6.40 -0.52 -2.24
C SER A 316 -5.09 -1.23 -2.54
N MET A 317 -4.09 -0.99 -1.69
CA MET A 317 -2.80 -1.71 -1.74
C MET A 317 -2.82 -3.08 -1.05
N ALA A 318 -3.94 -3.45 -0.42
CA ALA A 318 -4.05 -4.68 0.37
C ALA A 318 -4.62 -5.88 -0.41
N MET A 319 -5.10 -5.65 -1.65
CA MET A 319 -6.04 -6.56 -2.33
C MET A 319 -5.41 -7.45 -3.41
N GLY A 320 -4.21 -7.94 -3.12
CA GLY A 320 -3.54 -8.98 -3.90
C GLY A 320 -2.95 -8.55 -5.26
N ILE A 321 -3.25 -7.34 -5.73
CA ILE A 321 -2.75 -6.77 -6.98
C ILE A 321 -1.51 -5.87 -6.77
N GLY A 322 -0.61 -5.83 -7.76
CA GLY A 322 0.64 -5.05 -7.69
C GLY A 322 0.49 -3.58 -8.08
N HIS A 323 -0.55 -3.24 -8.83
CA HIS A 323 -0.79 -1.90 -9.38
C HIS A 323 -2.24 -1.47 -9.14
N PRO A 324 -2.61 -0.99 -7.94
CA PRO A 324 -3.97 -0.49 -7.66
C PRO A 324 -4.42 0.59 -8.65
N GLY A 325 -5.72 0.83 -8.78
CA GLY A 325 -6.24 1.73 -9.81
C GLY A 325 -7.62 2.32 -9.51
N ILE A 326 -8.05 3.20 -10.40
CA ILE A 326 -9.44 3.67 -10.52
C ILE A 326 -9.83 3.63 -12.00
N GLN A 327 -11.12 3.54 -12.32
CA GLN A 327 -11.60 3.65 -13.69
C GLN A 327 -12.05 5.10 -13.95
N LEU A 328 -11.42 5.76 -14.92
CA LEU A 328 -11.84 7.09 -15.38
C LEU A 328 -12.91 6.92 -16.47
N LEU A 329 -14.07 7.53 -16.26
CA LEU A 329 -15.17 7.57 -17.19
C LEU A 329 -15.41 9.03 -17.61
N THR A 330 -15.53 9.28 -18.91
CA THR A 330 -16.03 10.55 -19.45
C THR A 330 -17.30 10.31 -20.24
N LEU A 331 -18.27 11.20 -20.05
CA LEU A 331 -19.59 11.14 -20.65
C LEU A 331 -19.85 12.43 -21.44
N TYR A 332 -20.22 12.28 -22.71
CA TYR A 332 -20.65 13.39 -23.57
C TYR A 332 -21.69 12.89 -24.56
N HIS A 333 -22.92 13.37 -24.43
CA HIS A 333 -24.01 13.08 -25.36
C HIS A 333 -24.66 14.38 -25.80
N ASP A 334 -24.66 14.64 -27.11
CA ASP A 334 -25.26 15.82 -27.72
C ASP A 334 -26.75 15.58 -27.96
N THR A 335 -27.60 16.29 -27.21
CA THR A 335 -29.05 16.21 -27.34
C THR A 335 -29.60 17.09 -28.47
N SER A 336 -28.75 17.82 -29.19
CA SER A 336 -29.12 18.69 -30.30
C SER A 336 -28.79 18.14 -31.70
N ASP A 337 -28.01 17.05 -31.79
CA ASP A 337 -27.74 16.38 -33.08
C ASP A 337 -29.01 15.69 -33.60
N PRO A 338 -29.53 16.04 -34.81
CA PRO A 338 -30.67 15.36 -35.41
C PRO A 338 -30.44 13.87 -35.75
N LYS A 339 -29.21 13.35 -35.60
CA LYS A 339 -28.90 11.91 -35.61
C LYS A 339 -29.08 11.24 -34.24
N TYR A 340 -29.70 11.92 -33.27
CA TYR A 340 -29.98 11.45 -31.93
C TYR A 340 -30.33 9.95 -31.87
N ASN A 341 -29.45 9.19 -31.22
CA ASN A 341 -29.63 7.76 -30.99
C ASN A 341 -29.09 7.42 -29.59
N PRO A 342 -29.97 7.22 -28.59
CA PRO A 342 -29.56 6.95 -27.20
C PRO A 342 -29.02 5.52 -27.00
N GLN A 343 -28.87 4.73 -28.07
CA GLN A 343 -28.16 3.46 -28.09
C GLN A 343 -26.74 3.57 -28.71
N THR A 344 -26.34 4.73 -29.25
CA THR A 344 -24.94 4.95 -29.68
C THR A 344 -24.02 5.17 -28.47
N PRO A 345 -22.82 4.56 -28.41
CA PRO A 345 -21.87 4.77 -27.32
C PRO A 345 -21.37 6.21 -27.23
N SER A 346 -21.85 6.95 -26.22
CA SER A 346 -21.50 8.34 -25.92
C SER A 346 -20.59 8.50 -24.69
N TYR A 347 -19.75 7.49 -24.45
CA TYR A 347 -18.79 7.45 -23.35
C TYR A 347 -17.39 7.08 -23.84
N ALA A 348 -16.37 7.49 -23.08
CA ALA A 348 -15.02 7.00 -23.23
C ALA A 348 -14.46 6.66 -21.84
N THR A 349 -13.65 5.59 -21.74
CA THR A 349 -13.20 5.08 -20.44
C THR A 349 -11.78 4.53 -20.47
N ARG A 350 -11.06 4.60 -19.34
CA ARG A 350 -9.73 3.99 -19.15
C ARG A 350 -9.35 3.87 -17.68
N ILE A 351 -8.49 2.90 -17.39
CA ILE A 351 -7.84 2.78 -16.07
C ILE A 351 -6.85 3.93 -15.87
N CYS A 352 -6.88 4.52 -14.68
CA CYS A 352 -5.81 5.30 -14.08
C CYS A 352 -5.15 4.46 -12.98
N LEU A 353 -3.87 4.13 -13.15
CA LEU A 353 -3.12 3.38 -12.14
C LEU A 353 -2.71 4.32 -10.99
N MET A 354 -2.91 3.86 -9.77
CA MET A 354 -2.42 4.48 -8.56
C MET A 354 -0.89 4.34 -8.45
N PRO A 355 -0.23 5.12 -7.59
CA PRO A 355 1.21 5.00 -7.38
C PRO A 355 1.52 3.61 -6.80
N ASN A 356 2.48 2.88 -7.38
CA ASN A 356 2.87 1.57 -6.87
C ASN A 356 3.25 1.68 -5.38
N PRO A 357 2.54 0.99 -4.47
CA PRO A 357 2.66 1.20 -3.04
C PRO A 357 4.03 0.79 -2.50
N PHE A 358 4.67 -0.20 -3.13
CA PHE A 358 5.95 -0.75 -2.68
C PHE A 358 7.16 0.13 -3.01
N ARG A 359 7.03 1.08 -3.96
CA ARG A 359 8.16 1.91 -4.40
C ARG A 359 8.74 2.79 -3.29
N ALA A 360 7.89 3.34 -2.42
CA ALA A 360 8.31 4.12 -1.26
C ALA A 360 9.04 3.23 -0.23
N PHE A 361 8.50 2.04 0.07
CA PHE A 361 9.15 1.09 0.97
C PHE A 361 10.53 0.65 0.48
N VAL A 362 10.69 0.34 -0.81
CA VAL A 362 12.00 -0.01 -1.38
C VAL A 362 13.00 1.14 -1.23
N LEU A 363 12.59 2.38 -1.53
CA LEU A 363 13.42 3.57 -1.33
C LEU A 363 13.87 3.72 0.14
N TYR A 364 12.94 3.62 1.09
CA TYR A 364 13.23 3.81 2.51
C TYR A 364 14.09 2.67 3.08
N ILE A 365 13.83 1.41 2.72
CA ILE A 365 14.64 0.26 3.14
C ILE A 365 16.06 0.35 2.58
N SER A 366 16.22 0.71 1.31
CA SER A 366 17.55 0.94 0.71
C SER A 366 18.29 2.09 1.40
N LEU A 367 17.59 3.17 1.77
CA LEU A 367 18.19 4.30 2.46
C LEU A 367 18.54 3.98 3.93
N ILE A 368 17.79 3.11 4.61
CA ILE A 368 18.17 2.55 5.92
C ILE A 368 19.47 1.75 5.77
N GLY A 369 19.53 0.82 4.80
CA GLY A 369 20.72 0.01 4.54
C GLY A 369 21.96 0.86 4.27
N LEU A 370 21.84 1.89 3.42
CA LEU A 370 22.90 2.86 3.14
C LEU A 370 23.31 3.66 4.39
N THR A 371 22.33 4.15 5.17
CA THR A 371 22.56 4.92 6.41
C THR A 371 23.33 4.11 7.46
N VAL A 372 22.94 2.85 7.68
CA VAL A 372 23.62 1.93 8.60
C VAL A 372 25.02 1.59 8.09
N SER A 373 25.15 1.23 6.81
CA SER A 373 26.44 0.88 6.20
C SER A 373 27.43 2.03 6.26
N LEU A 374 27.01 3.26 5.94
CA LEU A 374 27.86 4.46 6.00
C LEU A 374 28.26 4.80 7.44
N SER A 375 27.32 4.71 8.39
CA SER A 375 27.61 4.97 9.82
C SER A 375 28.60 3.96 10.39
N VAL A 376 28.50 2.69 10.00
CA VAL A 376 29.47 1.63 10.34
C VAL A 376 30.82 1.90 9.68
N LEU A 377 30.85 2.21 8.37
CA LEU A 377 32.06 2.48 7.60
C LEU A 377 32.86 3.65 8.19
N ILE A 378 32.21 4.78 8.47
CA ILE A 378 32.84 5.98 9.04
C ILE A 378 33.43 5.69 10.43
N ASN A 379 32.70 5.01 11.33
CA ASN A 379 33.14 4.79 12.71
C ASN A 379 34.19 3.67 12.85
N PHE A 380 34.02 2.55 12.13
CA PHE A 380 34.86 1.37 12.29
C PHE A 380 36.03 1.30 11.29
N LEU A 381 35.94 1.96 10.14
CA LEU A 381 36.93 1.96 9.07
C LEU A 381 37.32 3.39 8.61
N PRO A 382 37.73 4.29 9.52
CA PRO A 382 38.09 5.67 9.16
C PRO A 382 39.27 5.76 8.18
N GLU A 383 40.15 4.76 8.19
CA GLU A 383 41.34 4.63 7.32
C GLU A 383 40.99 4.52 5.81
N ILE A 384 39.72 4.24 5.46
CA ILE A 384 39.23 4.22 4.06
C ILE A 384 39.00 5.64 3.51
N PHE A 385 38.81 6.63 4.38
CA PHE A 385 38.57 8.01 3.99
C PHE A 385 39.86 8.83 4.09
N PRO A 386 40.16 9.72 3.12
CA PRO A 386 41.23 10.70 3.29
C PRO A 386 41.06 11.48 4.59
N SER A 387 42.15 11.71 5.34
CA SER A 387 42.09 12.31 6.69
C SER A 387 41.33 13.63 6.73
N THR A 388 41.53 14.51 5.75
CA THR A 388 40.79 15.77 5.55
C THR A 388 39.28 15.54 5.40
N VAL A 389 38.89 14.55 4.59
CA VAL A 389 37.47 14.20 4.35
C VAL A 389 36.86 13.60 5.62
N HIS A 390 37.55 12.68 6.29
CA HIS A 390 37.08 12.11 7.54
C HIS A 390 36.89 13.18 8.63
N ALA A 391 37.81 14.14 8.73
CA ALA A 391 37.73 15.26 9.67
C ALA A 391 36.58 16.23 9.36
N ILE A 392 36.21 16.41 8.08
CA ILE A 392 35.02 17.18 7.68
C ILE A 392 33.74 16.40 8.04
N LEU A 393 33.67 15.12 7.65
CA LEU A 393 32.49 14.27 7.88
C LEU A 393 32.17 14.11 9.37
N THR A 394 33.18 13.93 10.22
CA THR A 394 33.03 13.63 11.65
C THR A 394 33.16 14.84 12.57
N ARG A 395 33.27 16.07 12.03
CA ARG A 395 33.56 17.30 12.78
C ARG A 395 32.54 17.56 13.90
N ARG A 396 32.84 17.08 15.11
CA ARG A 396 32.11 17.43 16.33
C ARG A 396 32.61 18.79 16.79
N ARG A 397 31.68 19.72 17.10
CA ARG A 397 32.05 20.91 17.86
C ARG A 397 32.67 20.43 19.19
N PRO A 398 33.86 20.90 19.60
CA PRO A 398 34.26 20.74 20.98
C PRO A 398 33.25 21.51 21.83
N LEU A 399 32.56 20.82 22.75
CA LEU A 399 32.01 21.54 23.90
C LEU A 399 33.23 22.05 24.67
N TYR A 400 33.25 23.36 24.89
CA TYR A 400 34.12 24.13 25.79
C TYR A 400 35.17 23.28 26.53
N SER A 401 36.42 23.30 26.06
CA SER A 401 37.52 22.74 26.86
C SER A 401 37.67 23.60 28.11
N SER A 402 37.42 23.01 29.27
CA SER A 402 37.73 23.62 30.56
C SER A 402 39.18 24.07 30.60
N VAL A 403 39.40 25.37 30.82
CA VAL A 403 40.73 25.96 31.00
C VAL A 403 41.41 25.28 32.20
N PRO A 404 42.66 24.79 32.08
CA PRO A 404 43.40 24.31 33.23
C PRO A 404 43.76 25.48 34.15
N TYR A 405 43.32 25.44 35.39
CA TYR A 405 43.73 26.37 36.43
C TYR A 405 45.05 25.90 37.05
N SER A 406 46.12 26.68 36.93
CA SER A 406 47.35 26.46 37.70
C SER A 406 47.20 27.07 39.09
N PRO A 407 47.41 26.31 40.18
CA PRO A 407 47.59 26.88 41.51
C PRO A 407 49.08 27.16 41.75
N ASP A 408 49.41 28.40 42.11
CA ASP A 408 50.65 28.72 42.81
C ASP A 408 50.39 29.85 43.82
N SER A 409 51.27 29.97 44.82
CA SER A 409 51.24 30.88 45.97
C SER A 409 50.16 30.67 47.06
N SER A 410 50.60 30.05 48.16
CA SER A 410 50.25 30.40 49.55
C SER A 410 50.71 31.86 49.86
N PRO A 411 50.22 32.57 50.91
CA PRO A 411 50.34 32.09 52.30
C PRO A 411 49.25 32.50 53.33
N GLU A 412 49.41 31.91 54.53
CA GLU A 412 49.15 32.45 55.88
C GLU A 412 47.76 32.54 56.55
N SER A 413 47.76 31.93 57.76
CA SER A 413 47.07 32.31 59.01
C SER A 413 45.58 31.96 59.23
N SER A 414 45.37 31.14 60.27
CA SER A 414 44.09 30.85 60.94
C SER A 414 43.76 31.93 61.99
N PRO A 415 42.52 31.99 62.55
CA PRO A 415 42.21 31.10 63.69
C PRO A 415 40.77 30.52 63.76
N THR A 416 40.74 29.28 64.23
CA THR A 416 39.70 28.53 64.99
C THR A 416 38.30 29.14 65.25
N LEU A 417 37.26 28.30 65.09
CA LEU A 417 36.20 28.05 66.10
C LEU A 417 35.46 26.71 65.84
N HIS A 418 35.22 25.95 66.92
CA HIS A 418 34.39 24.72 67.03
C HIS A 418 33.11 25.06 67.84
N PRO A 419 32.18 24.12 68.20
CA PRO A 419 31.90 22.72 67.78
C PRO A 419 30.45 22.58 67.19
N VAL A 420 29.83 21.42 66.87
CA VAL A 420 29.27 20.35 67.75
C VAL A 420 28.67 19.19 66.89
N SER A 421 28.80 17.94 67.39
CA SER A 421 28.04 16.66 67.21
C SER A 421 27.10 16.40 66.00
N GLY A 422 26.87 15.16 65.53
CA GLY A 422 27.35 13.83 65.96
C GLY A 422 26.43 12.68 65.46
N GLY A 423 26.86 11.41 65.60
CA GLY A 423 26.07 10.18 65.32
C GLY A 423 26.11 9.69 63.86
N LEU A 424 26.83 8.62 63.48
CA LEU A 424 26.68 7.17 63.75
C LEU A 424 25.53 6.47 62.99
N LEU A 425 25.94 5.55 62.09
CA LEU A 425 25.15 4.45 61.51
C LEU A 425 25.00 3.29 62.52
N PRO A 426 24.02 2.39 62.33
CA PRO A 426 24.32 1.04 61.80
C PRO A 426 23.37 0.64 60.66
N SER A 427 23.82 0.00 59.57
CA SER A 427 24.15 -1.44 59.44
C SER A 427 22.98 -2.40 59.72
N TYR A 428 22.51 -3.11 58.68
CA TYR A 428 22.01 -4.48 58.82
C TYR A 428 22.21 -5.29 57.52
N ALA A 429 22.30 -6.62 57.65
CA ALA A 429 22.86 -7.53 56.65
C ALA A 429 21.82 -8.23 55.75
N SER A 430 22.29 -8.87 54.67
CA SER A 430 22.20 -10.34 54.52
C SER A 430 22.81 -10.86 53.21
N GLU A 431 23.58 -11.94 53.32
CA GLU A 431 23.88 -12.85 52.20
C GLU A 431 22.74 -13.85 52.04
N ILE A 432 22.40 -14.27 50.81
CA ILE A 432 21.80 -15.59 50.55
C ILE A 432 22.47 -16.23 49.34
N THR A 433 23.24 -17.28 49.62
CA THR A 433 23.78 -18.24 48.65
C THR A 433 22.69 -19.20 48.19
N LYS A 434 22.65 -19.53 46.88
CA LYS A 434 22.06 -20.81 46.42
C LYS A 434 22.93 -21.46 45.36
N GLN A 435 23.28 -22.72 45.62
CA GLN A 435 24.03 -23.61 44.76
C GLN A 435 23.15 -24.83 44.47
N SER A 436 23.19 -25.37 43.25
CA SER A 436 22.49 -26.61 42.89
C SER A 436 23.35 -27.43 41.93
N THR A 437 23.76 -28.60 42.39
CA THR A 437 24.13 -29.77 41.57
C THR A 437 22.82 -30.51 41.18
N ALA A 438 22.74 -31.58 40.36
CA ALA A 438 23.66 -32.41 39.58
C ALA A 438 22.92 -32.77 38.25
N ARG A 439 23.35 -33.62 37.29
CA ARG A 439 24.00 -34.96 37.36
C ARG A 439 24.54 -35.35 35.97
N ALA A 440 25.40 -36.36 35.90
CA ALA A 440 26.13 -36.77 34.70
C ALA A 440 25.54 -38.00 33.98
N ALA A 441 26.01 -38.24 32.75
CA ALA A 441 26.06 -39.57 32.12
C ALA A 441 27.38 -39.74 31.34
N THR A 442 28.15 -40.76 31.70
CA THR A 442 29.41 -41.21 31.07
C THR A 442 29.07 -42.13 29.88
N THR A 443 29.83 -42.31 28.80
CA THR A 443 31.03 -43.17 28.54
C THR A 443 31.04 -43.39 26.99
N THR A 444 32.08 -43.80 26.23
CA THR A 444 33.46 -44.31 26.48
C THR A 444 34.38 -43.85 25.32
N ALA A 445 35.67 -44.21 25.40
CA ALA A 445 36.73 -43.97 24.42
C ALA A 445 36.74 -44.86 23.16
N THR A 446 37.59 -44.50 22.18
CA THR A 446 38.70 -45.40 21.75
C THR A 446 39.81 -44.61 21.04
N SER A 447 41.01 -45.19 20.99
CA SER A 447 42.27 -44.56 20.54
C SER A 447 42.98 -45.40 19.46
N ARG A 448 43.90 -44.74 18.73
CA ARG A 448 45.11 -45.23 17.98
C ARG A 448 45.20 -44.57 16.59
N LEU A 449 46.28 -43.85 16.25
CA LEU A 449 47.69 -44.24 15.98
C LEU A 449 47.93 -44.71 14.52
N SER A 450 48.63 -43.83 13.78
CA SER A 450 49.65 -44.08 12.75
C SER A 450 49.42 -45.12 11.64
N SER A 451 49.54 -44.67 10.39
CA SER A 451 50.38 -45.37 9.40
C SER A 451 50.98 -44.39 8.38
N SER A 452 52.25 -44.63 8.05
CA SER A 452 53.00 -43.97 6.99
C SER A 452 53.37 -45.00 5.93
N SER A 453 53.35 -44.65 4.64
CA SER A 453 53.91 -45.46 3.55
C SER A 453 55.08 -44.71 2.90
N SER A 454 56.05 -45.45 2.36
CA SER A 454 57.37 -44.92 2.02
C SER A 454 58.01 -45.57 0.79
N SER A 455 58.87 -44.77 0.11
CA SER A 455 60.02 -45.21 -0.71
C SER A 455 59.72 -45.76 -2.14
N PRO A 456 60.72 -45.82 -3.06
CA PRO A 456 62.16 -45.50 -2.91
C PRO A 456 62.82 -44.60 -4.01
N SER A 457 64.05 -44.14 -3.72
CA SER A 457 65.23 -43.92 -4.62
C SER A 457 65.10 -43.05 -5.89
N ALA A 458 66.03 -42.15 -6.28
CA ALA A 458 67.49 -42.17 -6.10
C ALA A 458 68.12 -40.77 -6.34
N SER A 459 69.32 -40.55 -5.81
CA SER A 459 70.25 -39.44 -6.17
C SER A 459 71.04 -39.83 -7.46
N PRO A 460 71.74 -38.93 -8.20
CA PRO A 460 72.73 -37.98 -7.65
C PRO A 460 72.87 -36.59 -8.33
N GLU A 461 73.78 -35.80 -7.73
CA GLU A 461 74.60 -34.73 -8.32
C GLU A 461 74.01 -33.35 -8.68
N VAL A 462 74.85 -32.34 -8.40
CA VAL A 462 74.63 -30.90 -8.56
C VAL A 462 75.60 -30.40 -9.64
N PRO A 463 75.15 -29.53 -10.55
CA PRO A 463 75.90 -28.28 -10.71
C PRO A 463 75.02 -27.03 -10.66
N VAL A 464 75.61 -25.96 -10.10
CA VAL A 464 75.02 -24.63 -9.95
C VAL A 464 74.60 -24.04 -11.30
N ARG A 465 73.36 -23.53 -11.40
CA ARG A 465 72.95 -22.63 -12.49
C ARG A 465 72.27 -21.38 -11.92
N LYS A 466 72.73 -20.21 -12.39
CA LYS A 466 72.31 -18.88 -11.89
C LYS A 466 70.82 -18.64 -12.14
N THR A 467 70.02 -18.50 -11.09
CA THR A 467 68.63 -18.03 -11.19
C THR A 467 68.62 -16.50 -11.26
N VAL A 468 68.16 -15.96 -12.38
CA VAL A 468 67.83 -14.52 -12.49
C VAL A 468 66.51 -14.31 -11.74
N THR A 469 66.53 -13.54 -10.65
CA THR A 469 65.33 -13.17 -9.92
C THR A 469 64.51 -12.15 -10.69
N PHE A 470 63.48 -12.61 -11.40
CA PHE A 470 62.41 -11.75 -11.89
C PHE A 470 61.55 -11.29 -10.71
N ALA A 471 61.55 -9.98 -10.44
CA ALA A 471 60.73 -9.37 -9.40
C ALA A 471 59.27 -9.26 -9.85
N LEU A 472 58.51 -10.35 -9.67
CA LEU A 472 57.05 -10.36 -9.78
C LEU A 472 56.49 -11.04 -8.51
N ASP A 473 55.59 -10.30 -7.83
CA ASP A 473 54.68 -10.72 -6.73
C ASP A 473 54.86 -10.15 -5.29
N GLU A 474 55.44 -8.95 -5.12
CA GLU A 474 55.29 -8.20 -3.84
C GLU A 474 54.00 -7.35 -3.78
N SER A 475 53.51 -6.90 -4.94
CA SER A 475 52.33 -6.02 -5.05
C SER A 475 51.03 -6.70 -4.58
N HIS A 476 50.84 -7.97 -4.93
CA HIS A 476 49.62 -8.71 -4.57
C HIS A 476 49.64 -9.14 -3.09
N ASN A 477 50.81 -9.51 -2.59
CA ASN A 477 50.98 -9.96 -1.21
C ASN A 477 50.84 -8.80 -0.18
N SER A 478 51.39 -7.62 -0.47
CA SER A 478 51.25 -6.45 0.43
C SER A 478 49.81 -5.91 0.51
N ARG A 479 49.04 -5.96 -0.59
CA ARG A 479 47.61 -5.61 -0.58
C ARG A 479 46.81 -6.54 0.32
N ASN A 480 47.06 -7.85 0.26
CA ASN A 480 46.42 -8.85 1.11
C ASN A 480 46.81 -8.69 2.60
N ALA A 481 48.07 -8.36 2.89
CA ALA A 481 48.54 -8.07 4.25
C ALA A 481 47.86 -6.81 4.84
N ASN A 482 47.77 -5.73 4.06
CA ASN A 482 47.10 -4.49 4.48
C ASN A 482 45.59 -4.70 4.72
N PHE A 483 44.92 -5.45 3.84
CA PHE A 483 43.51 -5.79 4.00
C PHE A 483 43.26 -6.63 5.27
N THR A 484 44.08 -7.66 5.52
CA THR A 484 43.95 -8.45 6.75
C THR A 484 44.30 -7.68 8.02
N ALA A 485 45.23 -6.73 7.98
CA ALA A 485 45.52 -5.83 9.10
C ALA A 485 44.34 -4.88 9.41
N LEU A 486 43.78 -4.24 8.40
CA LEU A 486 42.57 -3.40 8.50
C LEU A 486 41.40 -4.20 9.09
N TRP A 487 41.15 -5.42 8.58
CA TRP A 487 40.06 -6.28 9.04
C TRP A 487 40.26 -6.77 10.49
N ARG A 488 41.49 -6.97 10.95
CA ARG A 488 41.80 -7.24 12.39
C ARG A 488 41.59 -6.00 13.27
N ARG A 489 41.85 -4.78 12.79
CA ARG A 489 41.54 -3.54 13.53
C ARG A 489 40.03 -3.30 13.64
N MET A 490 39.31 -3.46 12.53
CA MET A 490 37.85 -3.38 12.45
C MET A 490 37.17 -4.32 13.46
N ARG A 491 37.52 -5.62 13.44
CA ARG A 491 36.98 -6.60 14.38
C ARG A 491 37.25 -6.25 15.84
N ARG A 492 38.44 -5.73 16.18
CA ARG A 492 38.75 -5.24 17.54
C ARG A 492 37.90 -4.05 17.96
N LYS A 493 37.67 -3.06 17.08
CA LYS A 493 36.75 -1.93 17.37
C LYS A 493 35.30 -2.41 17.50
N MET A 494 34.85 -3.34 16.65
CA MET A 494 33.50 -3.91 16.68
C MET A 494 33.24 -4.78 17.92
N ALA A 495 34.27 -5.38 18.52
CA ALA A 495 34.16 -6.06 19.81
C ALA A 495 33.95 -5.08 21.00
N GLN A 496 34.22 -3.79 20.84
CA GLN A 496 34.03 -2.79 21.89
C GLN A 496 32.59 -2.25 21.90
N ARG A 497 31.86 -2.50 22.99
CA ARG A 497 30.49 -2.01 23.21
C ARG A 497 30.38 -0.48 23.20
N SER A 498 31.46 0.25 23.51
CA SER A 498 31.54 1.71 23.43
C SER A 498 31.41 2.23 21.98
N SER A 499 32.04 1.56 21.01
CA SER A 499 31.94 1.93 19.58
C SER A 499 30.50 1.84 19.07
N TRP A 500 29.78 0.79 19.44
CA TRP A 500 28.38 0.61 19.07
C TRP A 500 27.44 1.61 19.75
N LYS A 501 27.76 2.09 20.96
CA LYS A 501 27.01 3.21 21.59
C LYS A 501 27.12 4.50 20.77
N VAL A 502 28.25 4.75 20.11
CA VAL A 502 28.42 5.92 19.22
C VAL A 502 27.53 5.77 17.99
N VAL A 503 27.67 4.66 17.25
CA VAL A 503 26.85 4.41 16.04
C VAL A 503 25.36 4.40 16.36
N GLY A 504 24.94 3.76 17.46
CA GLY A 504 23.54 3.76 17.89
C GLY A 504 23.00 5.16 18.20
N LYS A 505 23.81 6.04 18.81
CA LYS A 505 23.44 7.44 19.06
C LYS A 505 23.32 8.24 17.77
N GLU A 506 24.22 8.02 16.81
CA GLU A 506 24.22 8.70 15.51
C GLU A 506 23.05 8.24 14.63
N LEU A 507 22.72 6.95 14.64
CA LEU A 507 21.51 6.41 14.02
C LEU A 507 20.23 6.96 14.68
N ALA A 508 20.19 7.09 16.01
CA ALA A 508 19.05 7.70 16.71
C ALA A 508 18.84 9.19 16.33
N TYR A 509 19.94 9.95 16.17
CA TYR A 509 19.87 11.34 15.68
C TYR A 509 19.33 11.48 14.25
N ILE A 510 19.41 10.43 13.42
CA ILE A 510 18.81 10.41 12.08
C ILE A 510 17.37 9.90 12.16
N ALA A 511 17.16 8.77 12.83
CA ALA A 511 15.87 8.07 12.87
C ALA A 511 14.77 8.88 13.54
N ILE A 512 15.03 9.54 14.68
CA ILE A 512 13.99 10.27 15.42
C ILE A 512 13.43 11.46 14.60
N PRO A 513 14.22 12.39 14.05
CA PRO A 513 13.69 13.46 13.21
C PRO A 513 13.04 12.95 11.92
N THR A 514 13.61 11.92 11.30
CA THR A 514 13.06 11.29 10.08
C THR A 514 11.67 10.70 10.34
N PHE A 515 11.51 9.97 11.44
CA PHE A 515 10.23 9.41 11.86
C PHE A 515 9.20 10.51 12.16
N LEU A 516 9.58 11.54 12.93
CA LEU A 516 8.71 12.68 13.20
C LEU A 516 8.29 13.42 11.93
N TYR A 517 9.19 13.58 10.96
CA TYR A 517 8.89 14.21 9.68
C TYR A 517 7.95 13.35 8.81
N PHE A 518 8.15 12.03 8.77
CA PHE A 518 7.21 11.11 8.14
C PHE A 518 5.81 11.24 8.77
N PHE A 519 5.69 11.18 10.09
CA PHE A 519 4.39 11.36 10.78
C PHE A 519 3.77 12.75 10.54
N PHE A 520 4.58 13.81 10.44
CA PHE A 520 4.10 15.14 10.04
C PHE A 520 3.53 15.13 8.61
N LEU A 521 4.21 14.50 7.64
CA LEU A 521 3.73 14.37 6.26
C LEU A 521 2.44 13.53 6.18
N SER A 522 2.40 12.39 6.90
CA SER A 522 1.23 11.50 6.96
C SER A 522 0.04 12.09 7.72
N ARG A 523 0.24 13.08 8.60
CA ARG A 523 -0.86 13.80 9.27
C ARG A 523 -1.33 15.02 8.49
N SER A 524 -0.42 15.76 7.86
CA SER A 524 -0.76 16.98 7.09
C SER A 524 -1.67 16.71 5.88
N ILE A 525 -1.59 15.51 5.27
CA ILE A 525 -2.47 15.08 4.18
C ILE A 525 -3.96 14.95 4.58
N TYR A 526 -4.29 14.97 5.88
CA TYR A 526 -5.69 15.03 6.36
C TYR A 526 -6.21 16.47 6.51
N ASN A 527 -5.33 17.47 6.39
CA ASN A 527 -5.68 18.90 6.43
C ASN A 527 -5.67 19.55 5.02
N GLU A 528 -5.39 18.75 3.99
CA GLU A 528 -5.47 19.06 2.55
C GLU A 528 -6.73 18.43 1.95
#